data_AF-A0A7V5KW72-F1
#
_entry.id   AF-A0A7V5KW72-F1
#
_cell.length_a   1.000
_cell.length_b   1.000
_cell.length_c   1.000
_cell.angle_alpha   90.00
_cell.angle_beta   90.00
_cell.angle_gamma   90.00
#
_symmetry.space_group_name_H-M   'P 1'
#
loop_
_entity.id
_entity.type
_entity.pdbx_description
1 polymer ?
#
loop_
_entity_poly.entity_id
_entity_poly.type
_entity_poly.pdbx_seq_one_letter_code
_entity_poly.pdbx_strand_id
1 'polypeptide(L)'
;MKLLLFFLCGSFLLGGCVAANRQTGGLDELLEPTVVFRANDSAYILSCLQKLGSLHSKEFNAYFSATEARLASGKDEDKLRFICLSLNTKANYKQFKQGEALLGLYIKEHPDSREEMKGLLSLVDRLDQVKVTRWSNRKKMLDEKDELETEVASLRARIETLQGEHEQDTVKIQELRNQIEQLKNIENIIKNREHGS
;
A
#
# COMPACT_ATOMS: atom_id res chain seq x y z
N MET A 1 -31.20 32.27 -53.48
CA MET A 1 -32.13 31.13 -53.70
C MET A 1 -31.27 29.88 -53.80
N LYS A 2 -31.26 28.98 -52.81
CA LYS A 2 -32.24 27.92 -52.48
C LYS A 2 -32.28 26.78 -53.51
N LEU A 3 -32.07 25.56 -52.97
CA LEU A 3 -32.53 24.23 -53.44
C LEU A 3 -31.84 23.69 -54.70
N LEU A 4 -31.63 22.39 -54.94
CA LEU A 4 -31.89 21.09 -54.29
C LEU A 4 -30.86 20.14 -54.96
N LEU A 5 -30.21 19.20 -54.26
CA LEU A 5 -30.76 17.91 -53.82
C LEU A 5 -31.11 17.00 -55.01
N PHE A 6 -30.42 15.85 -55.05
CA PHE A 6 -30.89 14.52 -55.47
C PHE A 6 -31.39 14.33 -56.89
N PHE A 7 -31.01 13.16 -57.44
CA PHE A 7 -31.76 12.24 -58.32
C PHE A 7 -30.72 11.55 -59.22
N LEU A 8 -30.48 10.24 -59.14
CA LEU A 8 -31.30 9.16 -59.72
C LEU A 8 -30.49 7.85 -59.54
N CYS A 9 -31.03 6.65 -59.39
CA CYS A 9 -32.41 6.17 -59.41
C CYS A 9 -32.39 4.75 -58.85
N GLY A 10 -33.38 4.41 -58.02
CA GLY A 10 -33.58 3.07 -57.49
C GLY A 10 -34.84 3.00 -56.63
N SER A 11 -35.91 3.63 -57.11
CA SER A 11 -37.25 3.65 -56.52
C SER A 11 -37.94 2.30 -56.70
N PHE A 12 -38.72 1.86 -55.70
CA PHE A 12 -40.10 1.30 -55.78
C PHE A 12 -40.43 0.73 -54.38
N LEU A 13 -41.13 1.50 -53.53
CA LEU A 13 -42.59 1.51 -53.34
C LEU A 13 -43.13 0.41 -52.39
N LEU A 14 -43.58 0.89 -51.22
CA LEU A 14 -44.82 0.56 -50.49
C LEU A 14 -45.16 -0.91 -50.17
N GLY A 15 -45.29 -1.19 -48.86
CA GLY A 15 -46.05 -2.33 -48.36
C GLY A 15 -45.90 -2.50 -46.85
N GLY A 16 -46.81 -1.94 -46.06
CA GLY A 16 -46.98 -2.32 -44.66
C GLY A 16 -47.73 -3.65 -44.53
N CYS A 17 -47.45 -4.41 -43.48
CA CYS A 17 -48.35 -5.41 -42.88
C CYS A 17 -47.97 -5.51 -41.38
N VAL A 18 -48.74 -4.84 -40.51
CA VAL A 18 -49.86 -5.39 -39.72
C VAL A 18 -49.36 -6.16 -38.50
N ALA A 19 -49.54 -5.51 -37.34
CA ALA A 19 -49.64 -6.19 -36.06
C ALA A 19 -50.87 -7.12 -36.10
N ALA A 20 -50.63 -8.43 -36.15
CA ALA A 20 -51.66 -9.43 -35.96
C ALA A 20 -51.63 -9.91 -34.51
N ASN A 21 -52.55 -9.40 -33.71
CA ASN A 21 -52.96 -10.03 -32.47
C ASN A 21 -54.14 -10.96 -32.79
N ARG A 22 -54.01 -12.28 -32.54
CA ARG A 22 -55.03 -13.17 -31.94
C ARG A 22 -54.64 -14.66 -31.94
N GLN A 23 -54.38 -15.17 -30.73
CA GLN A 23 -54.95 -16.37 -30.10
C GLN A 23 -55.15 -17.66 -30.92
N THR A 24 -54.45 -18.75 -30.55
CA THR A 24 -54.96 -19.96 -29.84
C THR A 24 -54.08 -21.20 -30.10
N GLY A 25 -53.69 -21.89 -29.02
CA GLY A 25 -53.26 -23.30 -29.05
C GLY A 25 -51.76 -23.59 -28.96
N GLY A 26 -51.36 -24.36 -27.94
CA GLY A 26 -50.06 -25.04 -27.87
C GLY A 26 -49.18 -24.60 -26.71
N LEU A 27 -49.33 -25.25 -25.57
CA LEU A 27 -48.45 -25.15 -24.42
C LEU A 27 -47.17 -25.94 -24.72
N ASP A 28 -46.25 -25.36 -25.48
CA ASP A 28 -44.84 -25.77 -25.50
C ASP A 28 -44.00 -24.49 -25.53
N GLU A 29 -43.66 -24.06 -24.32
CA GLU A 29 -42.78 -22.94 -24.04
C GLU A 29 -41.38 -23.31 -24.57
N LEU A 30 -41.13 -22.94 -25.84
CA LEU A 30 -39.79 -22.72 -26.36
C LEU A 30 -39.15 -21.63 -25.50
N LEU A 31 -38.55 -22.03 -24.38
CA LEU A 31 -37.59 -21.22 -23.66
C LEU A 31 -36.50 -20.83 -24.66
N GLU A 32 -36.52 -19.58 -25.11
CA GLU A 32 -35.32 -18.97 -25.67
C GLU A 32 -34.18 -19.24 -24.67
N PRO A 33 -33.03 -19.80 -25.11
CA PRO A 33 -31.92 -20.05 -24.22
C PRO A 33 -31.51 -18.70 -23.63
N THR A 34 -31.91 -18.46 -22.38
CA THR A 34 -31.44 -17.32 -21.62
C THR A 34 -29.96 -17.59 -21.43
N VAL A 35 -29.11 -16.90 -22.19
CA VAL A 35 -27.65 -16.95 -22.01
C VAL A 35 -27.37 -16.31 -20.66
N VAL A 36 -27.34 -17.13 -19.61
CA VAL A 36 -26.85 -16.73 -18.30
C VAL A 36 -25.35 -16.54 -18.47
N PHE A 37 -24.91 -15.28 -18.59
CA PHE A 37 -23.51 -14.93 -18.42
C PHE A 37 -23.10 -15.34 -17.01
N ARG A 38 -22.55 -16.54 -16.86
CA ARG A 38 -21.82 -16.91 -15.65
C ARG A 38 -20.56 -16.07 -15.68
N ALA A 39 -20.50 -15.06 -14.80
CA ALA A 39 -19.27 -14.32 -14.60
C ALA A 39 -18.17 -15.34 -14.31
N ASN A 40 -17.14 -15.36 -15.14
CA ASN A 40 -15.97 -16.17 -14.88
C ASN A 40 -15.34 -15.79 -13.54
N ASP A 41 -14.68 -16.75 -12.90
CA ASP A 41 -14.17 -16.59 -11.54
C ASP A 41 -13.14 -15.44 -11.49
N SER A 42 -12.39 -15.24 -12.59
CA SER A 42 -11.45 -14.12 -12.73
C SER A 42 -12.16 -12.76 -12.79
N ALA A 43 -13.28 -12.60 -13.52
CA ALA A 43 -14.05 -11.35 -13.49
C ALA A 43 -14.79 -11.16 -12.17
N TYR A 44 -15.19 -12.23 -11.47
CA TYR A 44 -15.69 -12.10 -10.11
C TYR A 44 -14.65 -11.42 -9.22
N ILE A 45 -13.40 -11.90 -9.22
CA ILE A 45 -12.34 -11.32 -8.38
C ILE A 45 -12.06 -9.87 -8.79
N LEU A 46 -11.94 -9.57 -10.09
CA LEU A 46 -11.66 -8.21 -10.56
C LEU A 46 -12.81 -7.23 -10.24
N SER A 47 -14.05 -7.64 -10.46
CA SER A 47 -15.23 -6.82 -10.12
C SER A 47 -15.37 -6.63 -8.60
N CYS A 48 -15.04 -7.65 -7.82
CA CYS A 48 -15.00 -7.57 -6.37
C CYS A 48 -13.92 -6.56 -5.92
N LEU A 49 -12.71 -6.60 -6.49
CA LEU A 49 -11.66 -5.62 -6.19
C LEU A 49 -12.09 -4.18 -6.48
N GLN A 50 -12.78 -3.97 -7.61
CA GLN A 50 -13.33 -2.65 -7.96
C GLN A 50 -14.36 -2.17 -6.92
N LYS A 51 -15.26 -3.05 -6.47
CA LYS A 51 -16.28 -2.73 -5.45
C LYS A 51 -15.67 -2.42 -4.08
N LEU A 52 -14.58 -3.09 -3.71
CA LEU A 52 -13.93 -2.92 -2.41
C LEU A 52 -12.99 -1.70 -2.35
N GLY A 53 -12.77 -0.99 -3.47
CA GLY A 53 -11.84 0.15 -3.54
C GLY A 53 -12.18 1.28 -2.57
N SER A 54 -13.46 1.55 -2.33
CA SER A 54 -13.96 2.66 -1.50
C SER A 54 -14.11 2.33 -0.01
N LEU A 55 -13.91 1.08 0.42
CA LEU A 55 -14.12 0.68 1.81
C LEU A 55 -13.19 1.39 2.77
N HIS A 56 -13.64 1.76 3.97
CA HIS A 56 -12.75 2.23 5.02
C HIS A 56 -11.99 1.06 5.69
N SER A 57 -10.84 1.34 6.32
CA SER A 57 -10.01 0.30 6.96
C SER A 57 -10.74 -0.51 8.04
N LYS A 58 -11.64 0.13 8.80
CA LYS A 58 -12.45 -0.55 9.83
C LYS A 58 -13.44 -1.53 9.21
N GLU A 59 -14.10 -1.12 8.13
CA GLU A 59 -15.05 -1.96 7.40
C GLU A 59 -14.33 -3.11 6.71
N PHE A 60 -13.18 -2.84 6.09
CA PHE A 60 -12.32 -3.85 5.49
C PHE A 60 -11.96 -4.95 6.49
N ASN A 61 -11.48 -4.57 7.69
CA ASN A 61 -11.11 -5.54 8.72
C ASN A 61 -12.31 -6.38 9.16
N ALA A 62 -13.49 -5.76 9.34
CA ALA A 62 -14.71 -6.48 9.68
C ALA A 62 -15.12 -7.48 8.58
N TYR A 63 -15.09 -7.07 7.31
CA TYR A 63 -15.39 -7.94 6.16
C TYR A 63 -14.36 -9.06 6.01
N PHE A 64 -13.08 -8.77 6.23
CA PHE A 64 -12.02 -9.75 6.16
C PHE A 64 -12.21 -10.84 7.21
N SER A 65 -12.33 -10.47 8.49
CA SER A 65 -12.52 -11.44 9.58
C SER A 65 -13.81 -12.26 9.42
N ALA A 66 -14.91 -11.64 8.97
CA ALA A 66 -16.15 -12.34 8.70
C ALA A 66 -16.03 -13.35 7.55
N THR A 67 -15.25 -13.02 6.51
CA THR A 67 -15.01 -13.92 5.37
C THR A 67 -14.03 -15.04 5.73
N GLU A 68 -12.99 -14.73 6.50
CA GLU A 68 -12.03 -15.72 7.03
C GLU A 68 -12.74 -16.80 7.85
N ALA A 69 -13.68 -16.42 8.72
CA ALA A 69 -14.47 -17.37 9.49
C ALA A 69 -15.33 -18.31 8.62
N ARG A 70 -15.75 -17.85 7.43
CA ARG A 70 -16.58 -18.64 6.49
C ARG A 70 -15.78 -19.60 5.63
N LEU A 71 -14.46 -19.44 5.55
CA LEU A 71 -13.59 -20.38 4.81
C LEU A 71 -13.72 -21.81 5.31
N ALA A 72 -14.03 -22.01 6.60
CA ALA A 72 -14.24 -23.34 7.19
C ALA A 72 -15.40 -24.11 6.52
N SER A 73 -16.34 -23.41 5.88
CA SER A 73 -17.45 -24.04 5.14
C SER A 73 -17.01 -24.68 3.82
N GLY A 74 -15.83 -24.33 3.30
CA GLY A 74 -15.27 -24.87 2.07
C GLY A 74 -15.95 -24.41 0.77
N LYS A 75 -16.94 -23.50 0.84
CA LYS A 75 -17.67 -23.01 -0.34
C LYS A 75 -16.79 -22.16 -1.24
N ASP A 76 -16.90 -22.37 -2.55
CA ASP A 76 -16.07 -21.66 -3.54
C ASP A 76 -16.31 -20.15 -3.55
N GLU A 77 -17.55 -19.70 -3.34
CA GLU A 77 -17.85 -18.27 -3.22
C GLU A 77 -17.11 -17.62 -2.04
N ASP A 78 -17.03 -18.31 -0.89
CA ASP A 78 -16.31 -17.81 0.27
C ASP A 78 -14.79 -17.80 0.01
N LYS A 79 -14.25 -18.81 -0.70
CA LYS A 79 -12.84 -18.82 -1.15
C LYS A 79 -12.54 -17.65 -2.09
N LEU A 80 -13.36 -17.43 -3.12
CA LEU A 80 -13.20 -16.35 -4.08
C LEU A 80 -13.30 -14.97 -3.42
N ARG A 81 -14.25 -14.81 -2.49
CA ARG A 81 -14.41 -13.57 -1.71
C ARG A 81 -13.21 -13.30 -0.82
N PHE A 82 -12.66 -14.34 -0.19
CA PHE A 82 -11.44 -14.23 0.60
C PHE A 82 -10.23 -13.86 -0.25
N ILE A 83 -10.06 -14.49 -1.41
CA ILE A 83 -8.99 -14.15 -2.38
C ILE A 83 -9.11 -12.68 -2.76
N CYS A 84 -10.31 -12.22 -3.16
CA CYS A 84 -10.56 -10.82 -3.50
C CYS A 84 -10.17 -9.85 -2.37
N LEU A 85 -10.61 -10.11 -1.13
CA LEU A 85 -10.27 -9.27 0.01
C LEU A 85 -8.77 -9.25 0.31
N SER A 86 -8.09 -10.38 0.13
CA SER A 86 -6.64 -10.52 0.32
C SER A 86 -5.81 -9.78 -0.72
N LEU A 87 -6.36 -9.57 -1.92
CA LEU A 87 -5.74 -8.80 -2.99
C LEU A 87 -6.01 -7.28 -2.88
N ASN A 88 -6.87 -6.84 -1.95
CA ASN A 88 -7.16 -5.43 -1.72
C ASN A 88 -5.93 -4.66 -1.21
N THR A 89 -5.86 -3.35 -1.49
CA THR A 89 -4.77 -2.46 -1.05
C THR A 89 -4.66 -2.33 0.47
N LYS A 90 -5.74 -2.60 1.21
CA LYS A 90 -5.79 -2.56 2.67
C LYS A 90 -5.34 -3.86 3.34
N ALA A 91 -5.19 -4.94 2.57
CA ALA A 91 -4.68 -6.21 3.07
C ALA A 91 -3.20 -6.08 3.44
N ASN A 92 -2.85 -6.53 4.65
CA ASN A 92 -1.45 -6.63 5.06
C ASN A 92 -0.73 -7.77 4.33
N TYR A 93 0.60 -7.84 4.46
CA TYR A 93 1.40 -8.83 3.73
C TYR A 93 1.01 -10.28 4.06
N LYS A 94 0.69 -10.58 5.32
CA LYS A 94 0.24 -11.93 5.74
C LYS A 94 -1.08 -12.31 5.07
N GLN A 95 -2.06 -11.41 5.09
CA GLN A 95 -3.36 -11.59 4.44
C GLN A 95 -3.20 -11.79 2.93
N PHE A 96 -2.33 -10.99 2.30
CA PHE A 96 -2.00 -11.14 0.89
C PHE A 96 -1.42 -12.53 0.56
N LYS A 97 -0.43 -13.02 1.32
CA LYS A 97 0.16 -14.36 1.10
C LYS A 97 -0.85 -15.49 1.33
N GLN A 98 -1.77 -15.34 2.28
CA GLN A 98 -2.86 -16.29 2.48
C GLN A 98 -3.79 -16.35 1.25
N GLY A 99 -4.15 -15.19 0.69
CA GLY A 99 -4.97 -15.12 -0.51
C GLY A 99 -4.29 -15.67 -1.76
N GLU A 100 -3.00 -15.38 -1.95
CA GLU A 100 -2.19 -15.93 -3.04
C GLU A 100 -2.11 -17.46 -2.98
N ALA A 101 -1.82 -18.00 -1.78
CA ALA A 101 -1.79 -19.45 -1.57
C ALA A 101 -3.17 -20.09 -1.85
N LEU A 102 -4.25 -19.46 -1.38
CA LEU A 102 -5.60 -19.94 -1.62
C LEU A 102 -5.99 -19.86 -3.10
N LEU A 103 -5.58 -18.82 -3.83
CA LEU A 103 -5.77 -18.71 -5.28
C LEU A 103 -5.06 -19.84 -6.02
N GLY A 104 -3.82 -20.14 -5.64
CA GLY A 104 -3.07 -21.26 -6.21
C GLY A 104 -3.73 -22.63 -5.96
N LEU A 105 -4.32 -22.83 -4.77
CA LEU A 105 -5.11 -24.03 -4.47
C LEU A 105 -6.43 -24.06 -5.27
N TYR A 106 -7.14 -22.94 -5.32
CA TYR A 106 -8.40 -22.81 -6.03
C TYR A 106 -8.26 -23.17 -7.52
N ILE A 107 -7.20 -22.67 -8.18
CA ILE A 107 -6.90 -22.98 -9.60
C ILE A 107 -6.56 -24.46 -9.81
N LYS A 108 -5.97 -25.13 -8.81
CA LYS A 108 -5.69 -26.57 -8.88
C LYS A 108 -6.96 -27.40 -8.73
N GLU A 109 -7.89 -26.95 -7.88
CA GLU A 109 -9.18 -27.59 -7.63
C GLU A 109 -10.18 -27.36 -8.79
N HIS A 110 -10.01 -26.27 -9.56
CA HIS A 110 -10.90 -25.87 -10.66
C HIS A 110 -10.14 -25.82 -12.00
N PRO A 111 -9.86 -26.98 -12.62
CA PRO A 111 -9.10 -27.02 -13.88
C PRO A 111 -9.81 -26.27 -15.02
N ASP A 112 -11.15 -26.23 -15.02
CA ASP A 112 -11.94 -25.52 -16.02
C ASP A 112 -11.72 -24.00 -15.96
N SER A 113 -11.45 -23.46 -14.76
CA SER A 113 -11.14 -22.04 -14.55
C SER A 113 -9.63 -21.73 -14.67
N ARG A 114 -8.78 -22.70 -14.99
CA ARG A 114 -7.31 -22.52 -14.97
C ARG A 114 -6.83 -21.49 -15.99
N GLU A 115 -7.25 -21.62 -17.25
CA GLU A 115 -6.74 -20.76 -18.32
C GLU A 115 -7.20 -19.31 -18.16
N GLU A 116 -8.43 -19.08 -17.68
CA GLU A 116 -8.92 -17.74 -17.36
C GLU A 116 -8.20 -17.11 -16.16
N MET A 117 -7.83 -17.92 -15.16
CA MET A 117 -7.18 -17.45 -13.94
C MET A 117 -5.67 -17.26 -14.10
N LYS A 118 -5.06 -17.81 -15.15
CA LYS A 118 -3.61 -17.72 -15.40
C LYS A 118 -3.13 -16.28 -15.48
N GLY A 119 -3.91 -15.40 -16.12
CA GLY A 119 -3.62 -13.97 -16.19
C GLY A 119 -3.64 -13.31 -14.81
N LEU A 120 -4.67 -13.62 -14.00
CA LEU A 120 -4.76 -13.13 -12.63
C LEU A 120 -3.60 -13.63 -11.76
N LEU A 121 -3.26 -14.91 -11.85
CA LEU A 121 -2.15 -15.51 -11.11
C LEU A 121 -0.83 -14.80 -11.43
N SER A 122 -0.55 -14.56 -12.72
CA SER A 122 0.64 -13.81 -13.16
C SER A 122 0.69 -12.39 -12.59
N LEU A 123 -0.45 -11.71 -12.49
CA LEU A 123 -0.54 -10.38 -11.87
C LEU A 123 -0.29 -10.43 -10.35
N VAL A 124 -0.81 -11.46 -9.67
CA VAL A 124 -0.59 -11.66 -8.23
C VAL A 124 0.88 -11.95 -7.94
N ASP A 125 1.53 -12.82 -8.73
CA ASP A 125 2.96 -13.12 -8.58
C ASP A 125 3.83 -11.86 -8.74
N ARG A 126 3.53 -11.04 -9.76
CA ARG A 126 4.20 -9.73 -9.95
C ARG A 126 3.96 -8.79 -8.77
N LEU A 127 2.74 -8.77 -8.24
CA LEU A 127 2.42 -7.96 -7.07
C LEU A 127 3.18 -8.43 -5.83
N ASP A 128 3.37 -9.74 -5.63
CA ASP A 128 4.18 -10.28 -4.54
C ASP A 128 5.63 -9.79 -4.64
N GLN A 129 6.25 -9.90 -5.82
CA GLN A 129 7.63 -9.42 -6.04
C GLN A 129 7.80 -7.94 -5.70
N VAL A 130 6.83 -7.10 -6.12
CA VAL A 130 6.83 -5.67 -5.79
C VAL A 130 6.63 -5.44 -4.29
N LYS A 131 5.72 -6.18 -3.64
CA LYS A 131 5.48 -6.08 -2.19
C LYS A 131 6.71 -6.51 -1.38
N VAL A 132 7.38 -7.60 -1.76
CA VAL A 132 8.62 -8.08 -1.14
C VAL A 132 9.72 -7.04 -1.27
N THR A 133 9.93 -6.49 -2.47
CA THR A 133 10.92 -5.43 -2.71
C THR A 133 10.64 -4.21 -1.84
N ARG A 134 9.38 -3.76 -1.80
CA ARG A 134 8.97 -2.63 -0.96
C ARG A 134 9.20 -2.88 0.53
N TRP A 135 8.91 -4.10 1.00
CA TRP A 135 9.12 -4.47 2.40
C TRP A 135 10.60 -4.54 2.75
N SER A 136 11.42 -5.13 1.89
CA SER A 136 12.89 -5.16 2.05
C SER A 136 13.47 -3.75 2.13
N ASN A 137 13.05 -2.86 1.22
CA ASN A 137 13.48 -1.46 1.24
C ASN A 137 13.05 -0.75 2.53
N ARG A 138 11.79 -0.95 2.95
CA ARG A 138 11.31 -0.37 4.22
C ARG A 138 12.10 -0.87 5.42
N LYS A 139 12.46 -2.16 5.45
CA LYS A 139 13.30 -2.72 6.51
C LYS A 139 14.67 -2.05 6.53
N LYS A 140 15.33 -1.94 5.39
CA LYS A 140 16.61 -1.23 5.27
C LYS A 140 16.54 0.20 5.81
N MET A 141 15.50 0.96 5.45
CA MET A 141 15.31 2.33 5.95
C MET A 141 15.06 2.39 7.47
N LEU A 142 14.44 1.37 8.07
CA LEU A 142 14.26 1.28 9.52
C LEU A 142 15.58 0.95 10.22
N ASP A 143 16.35 0.02 9.66
CA ASP A 143 17.67 -0.33 10.19
C ASP A 143 18.62 0.90 10.14
N GLU A 144 18.63 1.65 9.03
CA GLU A 144 19.38 2.91 8.90
C GLU A 144 18.90 3.99 9.88
N LYS A 145 17.59 4.08 10.13
CA LYS A 145 17.03 5.00 11.13
C LYS A 145 17.56 4.68 12.53
N ASP A 146 17.56 3.41 12.90
CA ASP A 146 17.98 2.96 14.24
C ASP A 146 19.50 3.16 14.43
N GLU A 147 20.28 2.96 13.38
CA GLU A 147 21.73 3.26 13.37
C GLU A 147 22.00 4.76 13.56
N LEU A 148 21.28 5.62 12.83
CA LEU A 148 21.38 7.07 12.99
C LEU A 148 20.93 7.56 14.38
N GLU A 149 19.86 6.98 14.94
CA GLU A 149 19.42 7.31 16.31
C GLU A 149 20.51 6.96 17.35
N THR A 150 21.22 5.85 17.13
CA THR A 150 22.36 5.43 17.97
C THR A 150 23.54 6.40 17.83
N GLU A 151 23.88 6.81 16.60
CA GLU A 151 24.95 7.78 16.35
C GLU A 151 24.63 9.14 17.00
N VAL A 152 23.40 9.62 16.86
CA VAL A 152 22.94 10.87 17.50
C VAL A 152 23.05 10.78 19.02
N ALA A 153 22.68 9.65 19.62
CA ALA A 153 22.83 9.45 21.07
C ALA A 153 24.31 9.50 21.51
N SER A 154 25.19 8.85 20.76
CA SER A 154 26.64 8.86 20.99
C SER A 154 27.23 10.27 20.88
N LEU A 155 26.86 11.00 19.83
CA LEU A 155 27.32 12.38 19.62
C LEU A 155 26.85 13.31 20.73
N ARG A 156 25.61 13.15 21.22
CA ARG A 156 25.11 13.92 22.37
C ARG A 156 25.91 13.66 23.64
N ALA A 157 26.16 12.39 23.95
CA ALA A 157 26.98 12.03 25.11
C ALA A 157 28.40 12.62 25.01
N ARG A 158 28.99 12.61 23.81
CA ARG A 158 30.32 13.21 23.58
C ARG A 158 30.30 14.73 23.73
N ILE A 159 29.24 15.40 23.29
CA ILE A 159 29.07 16.85 23.50
C ILE A 159 28.99 17.17 24.99
N GLU A 160 28.22 16.40 25.77
CA GLU A 160 28.10 16.58 27.22
C GLU A 160 29.47 16.43 27.92
N THR A 161 30.25 15.41 27.55
CA THR A 161 31.61 15.24 28.07
C THR A 161 32.51 16.44 27.75
N LEU A 162 32.53 16.87 26.48
CA LEU A 162 33.36 18.00 26.06
C LEU A 162 32.94 19.31 26.72
N GLN A 163 31.64 19.51 26.97
CA GLN A 163 31.14 20.66 27.72
C GLN A 163 31.63 20.64 29.17
N GLY A 164 31.58 19.49 29.84
CA GLY A 164 32.11 19.33 31.19
C GLY A 164 33.63 19.60 31.27
N GLU A 165 34.40 19.07 30.32
CA GLU A 165 35.85 19.33 30.22
C GLU A 165 36.13 20.83 30.00
N HIS A 166 35.37 21.48 29.11
CA HIS A 166 35.52 22.91 28.85
C HIS A 166 35.21 23.78 30.10
N GLU A 167 34.18 23.43 30.87
CA GLU A 167 33.86 24.11 32.13
C GLU A 167 34.98 23.96 33.15
N GLN A 168 35.55 22.75 33.29
CA GLN A 168 36.68 22.48 34.17
C GLN A 168 37.93 23.28 33.78
N ASP A 169 38.25 23.33 32.49
CA ASP A 169 39.38 24.11 31.97
C ASP A 169 39.17 25.61 32.20
N THR A 170 37.94 26.11 32.04
CA THR A 170 37.60 27.51 32.31
C THR A 170 37.87 27.87 33.78
N VAL A 171 37.46 27.01 34.72
CA VAL A 171 37.73 27.21 36.16
C VAL A 171 39.23 27.22 36.42
N LYS A 172 39.97 26.27 35.84
CA LYS A 172 41.43 26.17 36.02
C LYS A 172 42.17 27.38 35.45
N ILE A 173 41.76 27.87 34.27
CA ILE A 173 42.32 29.08 33.67
C ILE A 173 42.09 30.29 34.56
N GLN A 174 40.89 30.42 35.16
CA GLN A 174 40.59 31.52 36.05
C GLN A 174 41.46 31.49 37.32
N GLU A 175 41.66 30.32 37.91
CA GLU A 175 42.54 30.15 39.07
C GLU A 175 43.99 30.54 38.74
N LEU A 176 44.52 30.07 37.60
CA LEU A 176 45.86 30.43 37.14
C LEU A 176 46.00 31.94 36.88
N ARG A 177 44.96 32.60 36.36
CA ARG A 177 44.94 34.07 36.19
C ARG A 177 45.05 34.80 37.53
N ASN A 178 44.28 34.36 38.53
CA ASN A 178 44.35 34.93 39.88
C ASN A 178 45.75 34.77 40.49
N GLN A 179 46.37 33.60 40.33
CA GLN A 179 47.75 33.36 40.79
C GLN A 179 48.78 34.26 40.09
N ILE A 180 48.65 34.45 38.78
CA ILE A 180 49.52 35.38 38.03
C ILE A 180 49.37 36.81 38.55
N GLU A 181 48.15 37.25 38.88
CA GLU A 181 47.91 38.58 39.44
C GLU A 181 48.56 38.76 40.81
N GLN A 182 48.45 37.75 41.69
CA GLN A 182 49.15 37.75 42.98
C GLN A 182 50.66 37.86 42.81
N LEU A 183 51.25 37.10 41.89
CA LEU A 183 52.68 37.16 41.60
C LEU A 183 53.13 38.53 41.10
N LYS A 184 52.34 39.17 40.22
CA LYS A 184 52.60 40.55 39.77
C LYS A 184 52.57 41.56 40.92
N ASN A 185 51.63 41.40 41.85
CA ASN A 185 51.56 42.27 43.03
C ASN A 185 52.80 42.10 43.93
N ILE A 186 53.25 40.86 44.15
CA ILE A 186 54.48 40.58 44.89
C ILE A 186 55.69 41.21 44.19
N GLU A 187 55.81 41.06 42.87
CA GLU A 187 56.89 41.65 42.07
C GLU A 187 56.93 43.18 42.23
N ASN A 188 55.78 43.85 42.18
CA ASN A 188 55.71 45.30 42.39
C ASN A 188 56.15 45.72 43.80
N ILE A 189 55.79 44.95 44.83
CA ILE A 189 56.23 45.20 46.21
C ILE A 189 57.76 45.09 46.32
N ILE A 190 58.36 44.06 45.70
CA ILE A 190 59.82 43.86 45.69
C ILE A 190 60.50 45.02 44.97
N LYS A 191 60.06 45.37 43.76
CA LYS A 191 60.62 46.50 42.99
C LYS A 191 60.58 47.82 43.76
N ASN A 192 59.47 48.11 44.43
CA ASN A 192 59.32 49.33 45.23
C ASN A 192 60.26 49.36 46.44
N ARG A 193 60.58 48.20 47.04
CA ARG A 193 61.58 48.11 48.11
C ARG A 193 63.00 48.32 47.59
N GLU A 194 63.33 47.79 46.43
CA GLU A 194 64.68 47.90 45.85
C GLU A 194 65.02 49.32 45.37
N HIS A 195 64.05 50.09 44.89
CA HIS A 195 64.26 51.47 44.41
C HIS A 195 64.12 52.55 45.51
N GLY A 196 63.71 52.16 46.72
CA GLY A 196 63.50 53.07 47.86
C GLY A 196 64.64 53.10 48.88
N SER A 197 65.75 52.42 48.59
CA SER A 197 67.01 52.40 49.36
C SER A 197 68.13 53.09 48.58
#